data_AF-A0A958A1C5-F1
#
_entry.id   AF-A0A958A1C5-F1
#
_cell.length_a   1.000
_cell.length_b   1.000
_cell.length_c   1.000
_cell.angle_alpha   90.00
_cell.angle_beta   90.00
_cell.angle_gamma   90.00
#
_symmetry.space_group_name_H-M   'P 1'
#
loop_
_entity.id
_entity.type
_entity.pdbx_description
1 polymer ?
#
loop_
_entity_poly.entity_id
_entity_poly.type
_entity_poly.pdbx_seq_one_letter_code
_entity_poly.pdbx_strand_id
1 'polypeptide(L)'
;AFLTSGIHPTIAGVLVAMTIPSRSPINVRPLLVQAQSVVDDFVVPEEWRDTIDSRRQATIQTLETITNKMQSPARRMEHQLNNWSIFLILPIFALANAGVHLDMGAASNLTSPVALGIILGLFLGKPLGVTLICWAIIKLGLAELPSGISWRHFISSTFLAGIGFTMSLFIAGAAFPGDPTLLNTAKLAIFAASILAGVIGSILVYMNSPAPETATHGKVATVAG
;
A
#
# COMPACT_ATOMS: atom_id res chain seq x y z
N ALA A 1 0.14 24.12 23.07
CA ALA A 1 0.85 22.81 23.11
C ALA A 1 0.28 21.83 22.10
N PHE A 2 -1.03 21.52 22.13
CA PHE A 2 -1.68 20.62 21.17
C PHE A 2 -1.60 21.20 19.74
N LEU A 3 -2.21 22.36 19.45
CA LEU A 3 -2.24 22.99 18.11
C LEU A 3 -0.87 23.22 17.40
N THR A 4 0.25 23.17 18.11
CA THR A 4 1.61 23.43 17.60
C THR A 4 2.44 22.18 17.27
N SER A 5 1.96 20.96 17.53
CA SER A 5 2.81 19.75 17.44
C SER A 5 3.00 19.16 16.03
N GLY A 6 2.36 19.69 15.00
CA GLY A 6 2.43 19.15 13.63
C GLY A 6 1.77 17.78 13.41
N ILE A 7 1.39 17.06 14.48
CA ILE A 7 0.72 15.74 14.44
C ILE A 7 -0.82 15.89 14.30
N HIS A 8 -1.35 17.08 14.55
CA HIS A 8 -2.79 17.35 14.51
C HIS A 8 -3.41 17.17 13.13
N PRO A 9 -2.80 17.72 12.05
CA PRO A 9 -3.34 17.55 10.71
C PRO A 9 -3.38 16.09 10.28
N THR A 10 -2.39 15.27 10.69
CA THR A 10 -2.36 13.85 10.32
C THR A 10 -3.42 13.05 11.08
N ILE A 11 -3.59 13.28 12.38
CA ILE A 11 -4.68 12.66 13.16
C ILE A 11 -6.05 13.11 12.64
N ALA A 12 -6.22 14.40 12.31
CA ALA A 12 -7.47 14.91 11.75
C ALA A 12 -7.84 14.20 10.44
N GLY A 13 -6.88 13.97 9.54
CA GLY A 13 -7.10 13.19 8.32
C GLY A 13 -7.56 11.75 8.60
N VAL A 14 -6.95 11.08 9.57
CA VAL A 14 -7.37 9.74 10.01
C VAL A 14 -8.79 9.76 10.58
N LEU A 15 -9.11 10.72 11.45
CA LEU A 15 -10.45 10.85 12.04
C LEU A 15 -11.52 11.11 10.98
N VAL A 16 -11.26 11.99 10.01
CA VAL A 16 -12.15 12.21 8.87
C VAL A 16 -12.33 10.92 8.09
N ALA A 17 -11.25 10.19 7.79
CA ALA A 17 -11.34 8.92 7.08
C ALA A 17 -12.20 7.88 7.84
N MET A 18 -12.10 7.83 9.17
CA MET A 18 -12.92 6.94 10.01
C MET A 18 -14.42 7.29 9.99
N THR A 19 -14.79 8.54 9.67
CA THR A 19 -16.20 8.94 9.54
C THR A 19 -16.82 8.59 8.19
N ILE A 20 -16.02 8.20 7.19
CA ILE A 20 -16.51 7.89 5.84
C ILE A 20 -17.18 6.50 5.84
N PRO A 21 -18.42 6.37 5.32
CA PRO A 21 -19.11 5.08 5.27
C PRO A 21 -18.37 4.02 4.43
N SER A 22 -18.05 2.89 5.06
CA SER A 22 -17.37 1.75 4.42
C SER A 22 -18.34 0.78 3.72
N ARG A 23 -19.64 0.85 4.02
CA ARG A 23 -20.68 0.01 3.40
C ARG A 23 -21.35 0.73 2.23
N SER A 24 -21.74 -0.04 1.20
CA SER A 24 -22.61 0.51 0.15
C SER A 24 -24.00 0.76 0.75
N PRO A 25 -24.57 1.98 0.62
CA PRO A 25 -25.89 2.30 1.14
C PRO A 25 -27.03 1.70 0.31
N ILE A 26 -26.73 1.05 -0.82
CA ILE A 26 -27.72 0.63 -1.81
C ILE A 26 -28.03 -0.86 -1.69
N ASN A 27 -29.32 -1.20 -1.77
CA ASN A 27 -29.77 -2.57 -1.85
C ASN A 27 -29.31 -3.17 -3.20
N VAL A 28 -28.40 -4.15 -3.15
CA VAL A 28 -27.76 -4.75 -4.33
C VAL A 28 -28.72 -5.58 -5.18
N ARG A 29 -29.82 -6.11 -4.61
CA ARG A 29 -30.75 -6.99 -5.35
C ARG A 29 -31.41 -6.30 -6.56
N PRO A 30 -32.04 -5.11 -6.43
CA PRO A 30 -32.57 -4.37 -7.57
C PRO A 30 -31.53 -4.06 -8.65
N LEU A 31 -30.30 -3.71 -8.24
CA LEU A 31 -29.20 -3.41 -9.16
C LEU A 31 -28.74 -4.65 -9.94
N LEU A 32 -28.72 -5.82 -9.31
CA LEU A 32 -28.36 -7.08 -9.97
C LEU A 32 -29.39 -7.48 -11.01
N VAL A 33 -30.69 -7.31 -10.71
CA VAL A 33 -31.78 -7.55 -11.67
C VAL A 33 -31.68 -6.59 -12.86
N GLN A 34 -31.39 -5.31 -12.61
CA GLN A 34 -31.19 -4.31 -13.65
C GLN A 34 -29.93 -4.58 -14.49
N ALA A 35 -28.86 -5.07 -13.88
CA ALA A 35 -27.66 -5.47 -14.61
C ALA A 35 -27.93 -6.70 -15.50
N GLN A 36 -28.71 -7.67 -15.00
CA GLN A 36 -29.08 -8.87 -15.75
C GLN A 36 -29.90 -8.53 -17.00
N SER A 37 -30.90 -7.66 -16.88
CA SER A 37 -31.70 -7.23 -18.04
C SER A 37 -30.89 -6.50 -19.11
N VAL A 38 -29.83 -5.80 -18.70
CA VAL A 38 -28.93 -5.07 -19.61
C VAL A 38 -27.93 -6.01 -20.30
N VAL A 39 -27.52 -7.09 -19.62
CA VAL A 39 -26.64 -8.13 -20.18
C VAL A 39 -27.40 -9.06 -21.12
N ASP A 40 -28.65 -9.40 -20.80
CA ASP A 40 -29.49 -10.25 -21.66
C ASP A 40 -29.81 -9.56 -23.00
N ASP A 41 -29.97 -8.23 -23.00
CA ASP A 41 -30.13 -7.41 -24.22
C ASP A 41 -28.86 -7.42 -25.12
N PHE A 42 -27.72 -7.89 -24.60
CA PHE A 42 -26.45 -8.02 -25.31
C PHE A 42 -26.23 -9.39 -25.97
N VAL A 43 -27.05 -10.40 -25.68
CA VAL A 43 -26.90 -11.78 -26.22
C VAL A 43 -27.49 -11.92 -27.64
N VAL A 44 -27.86 -10.82 -28.30
CA VAL A 44 -28.47 -10.82 -29.64
C VAL A 44 -27.40 -11.01 -30.74
N PRO A 45 -27.64 -11.88 -31.75
CA PRO A 45 -26.62 -12.41 -32.68
C PRO A 45 -25.88 -11.40 -33.57
N GLU A 46 -24.69 -11.85 -34.02
CA GLU A 46 -23.54 -11.23 -34.72
C GLU A 46 -23.77 -10.23 -35.89
N GLU A 47 -25.01 -9.88 -36.24
CA GLU A 47 -25.36 -9.37 -37.58
C GLU A 47 -25.27 -7.84 -37.75
N TRP A 48 -24.87 -7.09 -36.71
CA TRP A 48 -24.98 -5.63 -36.72
C TRP A 48 -23.69 -4.85 -36.96
N ARG A 49 -22.63 -5.46 -37.50
CA ARG A 49 -21.22 -4.97 -37.48
C ARG A 49 -20.93 -3.48 -37.75
N ASP A 50 -21.80 -2.70 -38.41
CA ASP A 50 -21.49 -1.32 -38.82
C ASP A 50 -22.36 -0.16 -38.24
N THR A 51 -23.42 -0.44 -37.45
CA THR A 51 -24.26 0.61 -36.82
C THR A 51 -24.08 0.69 -35.29
N ILE A 52 -23.01 0.06 -34.77
CA ILE A 52 -22.89 -0.49 -33.40
C ILE A 52 -22.55 0.51 -32.28
N ASP A 53 -22.08 1.72 -32.57
CA ASP A 53 -21.30 2.45 -31.55
C ASP A 53 -22.16 3.08 -30.43
N SER A 54 -23.23 3.81 -30.76
CA SER A 54 -23.97 4.62 -29.76
C SER A 54 -24.79 3.81 -28.76
N ARG A 55 -25.45 2.73 -29.22
CA ARG A 55 -26.28 1.87 -28.34
C ARG A 55 -25.40 1.03 -27.41
N ARG A 56 -24.27 0.52 -27.92
CA ARG A 56 -23.27 -0.21 -27.14
C ARG A 56 -22.63 0.69 -26.08
N GLN A 57 -22.31 1.94 -26.40
CA GLN A 57 -21.78 2.91 -25.43
C GLN A 57 -22.80 3.27 -24.34
N ALA A 58 -24.08 3.48 -24.69
CA ALA A 58 -25.14 3.76 -23.70
C ALA A 58 -25.31 2.60 -22.70
N THR A 59 -25.20 1.36 -23.18
CA THR A 59 -25.24 0.17 -22.32
C THR A 59 -24.01 0.06 -21.43
N ILE A 60 -22.81 0.30 -21.98
CA ILE A 60 -21.58 0.32 -21.18
C ILE A 60 -21.66 1.39 -20.09
N GLN A 61 -22.16 2.59 -20.40
CA GLN A 61 -22.39 3.64 -19.41
C GLN A 61 -23.40 3.24 -18.32
N THR A 62 -24.42 2.46 -18.69
CA THR A 62 -25.43 1.96 -17.74
C THR A 62 -24.80 0.93 -16.80
N LEU A 63 -24.02 -0.01 -17.32
CA LEU A 63 -23.26 -0.99 -16.53
C LEU A 63 -22.21 -0.30 -15.63
N GLU A 64 -21.51 0.71 -16.14
CA GLU A 64 -20.58 1.51 -15.35
C GLU A 64 -21.28 2.23 -14.20
N THR A 65 -22.46 2.82 -14.46
CA THR A 65 -23.26 3.52 -13.45
C THR A 65 -23.75 2.57 -12.35
N ILE A 66 -24.24 1.38 -12.72
CA ILE A 66 -24.66 0.34 -11.76
C ILE A 66 -23.45 -0.10 -10.92
N THR A 67 -22.31 -0.35 -11.55
CA THR A 67 -21.08 -0.79 -10.87
C THR A 67 -20.57 0.28 -9.90
N ASN A 68 -20.56 1.55 -10.30
CA ASN A 68 -20.18 2.68 -9.45
C ASN A 68 -21.12 2.87 -8.25
N LYS A 69 -22.41 2.59 -8.41
CA LYS A 69 -23.41 2.62 -7.32
C LYS A 69 -23.23 1.46 -6.33
N MET A 70 -22.73 0.31 -6.78
CA MET A 70 -22.47 -0.84 -5.90
C MET A 70 -21.22 -0.64 -5.02
N GLN A 71 -20.25 0.17 -5.44
CA GLN A 71 -19.06 0.45 -4.64
C GLN A 71 -19.39 1.31 -3.41
N SER A 72 -18.71 1.06 -2.29
CA SER A 72 -18.86 1.90 -1.10
C SER A 72 -18.21 3.27 -1.30
N PRO A 73 -18.75 4.34 -0.67
CA PRO A 73 -18.16 5.68 -0.75
C PRO A 73 -16.68 5.70 -0.32
N ALA A 74 -16.32 5.00 0.76
CA ALA A 74 -14.95 4.89 1.23
C ALA A 74 -14.02 4.30 0.16
N ARG A 75 -14.43 3.21 -0.50
CA ARG A 75 -13.60 2.53 -1.51
C ARG A 75 -13.42 3.39 -2.77
N ARG A 76 -14.44 4.14 -3.15
CA ARG A 76 -14.36 5.10 -4.26
C ARG A 76 -13.39 6.24 -3.92
N MET A 77 -13.49 6.81 -2.72
CA MET A 77 -12.59 7.86 -2.26
C MET A 77 -11.15 7.36 -2.15
N GLU A 78 -10.93 6.16 -1.61
CA GLU A 78 -9.62 5.53 -1.53
C GLU A 78 -8.97 5.39 -2.90
N HIS A 79 -9.67 4.86 -3.91
CA HIS A 79 -9.12 4.74 -5.26
C HIS A 79 -8.73 6.09 -5.88
N GLN A 80 -9.55 7.12 -5.68
CA GLN A 80 -9.24 8.45 -6.19
C GLN A 80 -8.04 9.07 -5.45
N LEU A 81 -8.04 9.01 -4.12
CA LEU A 81 -6.98 9.57 -3.29
C LEU A 81 -5.66 8.83 -3.44
N ASN A 82 -5.69 7.52 -3.69
CA ASN A 82 -4.48 6.71 -3.87
C ASN A 82 -3.64 7.21 -5.05
N ASN A 83 -4.27 7.50 -6.18
CA ASN A 83 -3.56 8.03 -7.35
C ASN A 83 -2.91 9.39 -7.03
N TRP A 84 -3.65 10.31 -6.41
CA TRP A 84 -3.08 11.60 -5.99
C TRP A 84 -1.96 11.43 -4.95
N SER A 85 -2.14 10.51 -4.01
CA SER A 85 -1.17 10.23 -2.95
C SER A 85 0.16 9.73 -3.51
N ILE A 86 0.11 8.70 -4.36
CA ILE A 86 1.29 8.06 -4.93
C ILE A 86 2.00 8.97 -5.93
N PHE A 87 1.25 9.64 -6.83
CA PHE A 87 1.86 10.38 -7.94
C PHE A 87 2.15 11.85 -7.65
N LEU A 88 1.49 12.46 -6.66
CA LEU A 88 1.68 13.88 -6.34
C LEU A 88 2.18 14.09 -4.91
N ILE A 89 1.42 13.62 -3.91
CA ILE A 89 1.66 13.97 -2.51
C ILE A 89 2.98 13.37 -2.01
N LEU A 90 3.20 12.06 -2.23
CA LEU A 90 4.41 11.37 -1.80
C LEU A 90 5.68 11.94 -2.46
N PRO A 91 5.74 12.18 -3.79
CA PRO A 91 6.88 12.81 -4.42
C PRO A 91 7.18 14.22 -3.90
N ILE A 92 6.15 15.07 -3.73
CA ILE A 92 6.35 16.43 -3.18
C ILE A 92 6.81 16.37 -1.74
N PHE A 93 6.20 15.51 -0.92
CA PHE A 93 6.58 15.31 0.48
C PHE A 93 8.03 14.83 0.59
N ALA A 94 8.40 13.83 -0.23
CA ALA A 94 9.75 13.34 -0.31
C ALA A 94 10.68 14.47 -0.70
N LEU A 95 10.44 15.21 -1.79
CA LEU A 95 11.31 16.29 -2.24
C LEU A 95 11.49 17.40 -1.18
N ALA A 96 10.41 17.81 -0.52
CA ALA A 96 10.44 18.84 0.53
C ALA A 96 11.24 18.39 1.78
N ASN A 97 11.22 17.10 2.11
CA ASN A 97 11.88 16.57 3.30
C ASN A 97 13.24 15.91 3.02
N ALA A 98 13.49 15.52 1.78
CA ALA A 98 14.68 14.82 1.29
C ALA A 98 15.89 15.72 1.11
N GLY A 99 15.76 17.04 1.27
CA GLY A 99 16.86 18.01 1.23
C GLY A 99 17.90 17.74 2.32
N VAL A 100 18.72 16.72 2.11
CA VAL A 100 19.81 16.30 2.96
C VAL A 100 21.04 17.08 2.55
N HIS A 101 21.62 17.80 3.49
CA HIS A 101 22.87 18.52 3.24
C HIS A 101 24.03 17.53 3.38
N LEU A 102 24.59 17.14 2.23
CA LEU A 102 25.75 16.27 2.13
C LEU A 102 27.02 17.13 2.21
N ASP A 103 27.41 17.50 3.42
CA ASP A 103 28.72 18.10 3.66
C ASP A 103 29.81 17.02 3.78
N MET A 104 31.08 17.43 3.67
CA MET A 104 32.25 16.55 3.88
C MET A 104 32.24 15.80 5.23
N GLY A 105 31.49 16.29 6.23
CA GLY A 105 31.25 15.63 7.52
C GLY A 105 30.01 14.72 7.60
N ALA A 106 29.26 14.54 6.52
CA ALA A 106 28.03 13.73 6.52
C ALA A 106 28.30 12.25 6.86
N ALA A 107 29.46 11.72 6.43
CA ALA A 107 29.87 10.35 6.73
C ALA A 107 30.17 10.14 8.23
N SER A 108 30.79 11.11 8.90
CA SER A 108 31.01 11.04 10.36
C SER A 108 29.71 11.14 11.16
N ASN A 109 28.69 11.81 10.61
CA ASN A 109 27.38 11.92 11.27
C ASN A 109 26.62 10.58 11.29
N LEU A 110 26.89 9.67 10.33
CA LEU A 110 26.32 8.32 10.31
C LEU A 110 26.83 7.43 11.44
N THR A 111 28.01 7.74 12.01
CA THR A 111 28.54 7.04 13.20
C THR A 111 28.01 7.60 14.52
N SER A 112 27.16 8.62 14.48
CA SER A 112 26.52 9.13 15.69
C SER A 112 25.58 8.09 16.32
N PRO A 113 25.40 8.09 17.66
CA PRO A 113 24.47 7.17 18.32
C PRO A 113 23.04 7.25 17.78
N VAL A 114 22.59 8.46 17.40
CA VAL A 114 21.25 8.68 16.82
C VAL A 114 21.14 8.04 15.45
N ALA A 115 22.13 8.23 14.57
CA ALA A 115 22.13 7.63 13.25
C ALA A 115 22.19 6.10 13.32
N LEU A 116 23.06 5.54 14.16
CA LEU A 116 23.17 4.10 14.36
C LEU A 116 21.87 3.51 14.94
N GLY A 117 21.25 4.18 15.91
CA GLY A 117 19.97 3.77 16.47
C GLY A 117 18.86 3.73 15.43
N ILE A 118 18.80 4.72 14.55
CA ILE A 118 17.84 4.76 13.43
C ILE A 118 18.14 3.65 12.42
N ILE A 119 19.40 3.49 12.00
CA ILE A 119 19.78 2.47 11.02
C ILE A 119 19.46 1.08 11.54
N LEU A 120 19.90 0.74 12.75
CA LEU A 120 19.63 -0.56 13.37
C LEU A 120 18.13 -0.75 13.62
N GLY A 121 17.42 0.29 14.04
CA GLY A 121 15.98 0.23 14.28
C GLY A 121 15.16 -0.04 13.01
N LEU A 122 15.50 0.61 11.89
CA LEU A 122 14.82 0.38 10.61
C LEU A 122 15.27 -0.93 9.95
N PHE A 123 16.58 -1.17 9.87
CA PHE A 123 17.14 -2.27 9.11
C PHE A 123 17.03 -3.62 9.83
N LEU A 124 17.25 -3.66 11.15
CA LEU A 124 17.16 -4.89 11.95
C LEU A 124 15.88 -4.93 12.80
N GLY A 125 15.51 -3.81 13.42
CA GLY A 125 14.36 -3.75 14.31
C GLY A 125 13.05 -4.07 13.61
N LYS A 126 12.79 -3.51 12.42
CA LYS A 126 11.56 -3.79 11.66
C LYS A 126 11.45 -5.26 11.24
N PRO A 127 12.44 -5.88 10.56
CA PRO A 127 12.30 -7.27 10.15
C PRO A 127 12.20 -8.23 11.34
N LEU A 128 13.02 -8.03 12.38
CA LEU A 128 12.99 -8.88 13.57
C LEU A 128 11.68 -8.73 14.34
N GLY A 129 11.19 -7.50 14.54
CA GLY A 129 9.94 -7.24 15.25
C GLY A 129 8.73 -7.86 14.55
N VAL A 130 8.61 -7.65 13.24
CA VAL A 130 7.52 -8.25 12.44
C VAL A 130 7.61 -9.76 12.46
N THR A 131 8.80 -10.33 12.23
CA THR A 131 9.00 -11.78 12.20
C THR A 131 8.67 -12.43 13.54
N LEU A 132 9.12 -11.84 14.65
CA LEU A 132 8.90 -12.37 16.00
C LEU A 132 7.43 -12.35 16.39
N ILE A 133 6.73 -11.24 16.13
CA ILE A 133 5.30 -11.12 16.45
C ILE A 133 4.49 -12.10 15.60
N CYS A 134 4.75 -12.19 14.29
CA CYS A 134 4.07 -13.14 13.43
C CYS A 134 4.36 -14.59 13.83
N TRP A 135 5.60 -14.91 14.19
CA TRP A 135 5.96 -16.23 14.72
C TRP A 135 5.22 -16.56 16.02
N ALA A 136 5.10 -15.60 16.94
CA ALA A 136 4.34 -15.79 18.17
C ALA A 136 2.85 -16.04 17.90
N ILE A 137 2.22 -15.25 17.01
CA ILE A 137 0.80 -15.39 16.64
C ILE A 137 0.53 -16.76 16.00
N ILE A 138 1.41 -17.19 15.07
CA ILE A 138 1.28 -18.50 14.41
C ILE A 138 1.47 -19.63 15.42
N LYS A 139 2.45 -19.51 16.32
CA LYS A 139 2.70 -20.51 17.37
C LYS A 139 1.54 -20.62 18.38
N LEU A 140 0.80 -19.52 18.59
CA LEU A 140 -0.40 -19.48 19.43
C LEU A 140 -1.66 -20.00 18.71
N GLY A 141 -1.57 -20.36 17.42
CA GLY A 141 -2.72 -20.85 16.63
C GLY A 141 -3.73 -19.77 16.27
N LEU A 142 -3.36 -18.49 16.36
CA LEU A 142 -4.24 -17.35 16.04
C LEU A 142 -4.21 -16.97 14.55
N ALA A 143 -3.21 -17.46 13.81
CA ALA A 143 -3.07 -17.26 12.38
C ALA A 143 -2.25 -18.40 11.75
N GLU A 144 -2.36 -18.55 10.43
CA GLU A 144 -1.59 -19.53 9.65
C GLU A 144 -0.87 -18.83 8.49
N LEU A 145 0.25 -19.40 8.04
CA LEU A 145 0.97 -18.87 6.89
C LEU A 145 0.23 -19.29 5.59
N PRO A 146 0.05 -18.38 4.61
CA PRO A 146 -0.67 -18.70 3.39
C PRO A 146 -0.06 -19.89 2.63
N SER A 147 -0.91 -20.69 1.99
CA SER A 147 -0.50 -21.82 1.16
C SER A 147 0.47 -21.38 0.06
N GLY A 148 1.60 -22.06 -0.07
CA GLY A 148 2.63 -21.73 -1.08
C GLY A 148 3.68 -20.71 -0.61
N ILE A 149 3.55 -20.13 0.59
CA ILE A 149 4.54 -19.22 1.16
C ILE A 149 5.39 -19.95 2.21
N SER A 150 6.71 -20.03 1.96
CA SER A 150 7.67 -20.50 2.95
C SER A 150 8.06 -19.39 3.94
N TRP A 151 8.55 -19.76 5.12
CA TRP A 151 9.11 -18.83 6.10
C TRP A 151 10.25 -17.96 5.52
N ARG A 152 10.99 -18.48 4.55
CA ARG A 152 12.06 -17.73 3.87
C ARG A 152 11.50 -16.59 3.03
N HIS A 153 10.39 -16.80 2.31
CA HIS A 153 9.72 -15.75 1.54
C HIS A 153 9.18 -14.66 2.46
N PHE A 154 8.56 -15.09 3.56
CA PHE A 154 8.03 -14.18 4.56
C PHE A 154 9.13 -13.29 5.16
N ILE A 155 10.23 -13.88 5.66
CA ILE A 155 11.36 -13.13 6.23
C ILE A 155 12.00 -12.21 5.17
N SER A 156 12.11 -12.64 3.92
CA SER A 156 12.64 -11.79 2.84
C SER A 156 11.79 -10.54 2.63
N SER A 157 10.45 -10.68 2.69
CA SER A 157 9.50 -9.57 2.58
C SER A 157 9.58 -8.60 3.77
N THR A 158 9.88 -9.08 5.00
CA THR A 158 9.98 -8.20 6.16
C THR A 158 11.16 -7.22 6.08
N PHE A 159 12.22 -7.54 5.34
CA PHE A 159 13.29 -6.58 5.02
C PHE A 159 12.80 -5.40 4.18
N LEU A 160 11.87 -5.62 3.24
CA LEU A 160 11.24 -4.52 2.47
C LEU A 160 10.36 -3.63 3.36
N ALA A 161 9.77 -4.19 4.42
CA ALA A 161 9.06 -3.39 5.43
C ALA A 161 10.01 -2.48 6.25
N GLY A 162 11.33 -2.70 6.17
CA GLY A 162 12.36 -1.82 6.72
C GLY A 162 12.58 -0.53 5.91
N ILE A 163 11.96 -0.39 4.74
CA ILE A 163 11.98 0.85 3.94
C ILE A 163 11.04 1.88 4.60
N GLY A 164 11.56 2.57 5.61
CA GLY A 164 10.80 3.56 6.37
C GLY A 164 10.68 4.94 5.71
N PHE A 165 11.48 5.20 4.66
CA PHE A 165 11.66 6.48 3.98
C PHE A 165 10.69 7.61 4.37
N THR A 166 9.51 7.70 3.75
CA THR A 166 8.60 8.85 3.93
C THR A 166 7.99 8.93 5.33
N MET A 167 7.54 7.80 5.89
CA MET A 167 6.95 7.79 7.24
C MET A 167 8.00 8.05 8.33
N SER A 168 9.22 7.55 8.16
CA SER A 168 10.33 7.82 9.05
C SER A 168 10.81 9.27 8.96
N LEU A 169 10.84 9.87 7.76
CA LEU A 169 11.15 11.29 7.59
C LEU A 169 10.11 12.18 8.29
N PHE A 170 8.82 11.83 8.17
CA PHE A 170 7.75 12.52 8.88
C PHE A 170 7.94 12.44 10.41
N ILE A 171 8.21 11.24 10.94
CA ILE A 171 8.44 11.03 12.36
C ILE A 171 9.69 11.78 12.84
N ALA A 172 10.78 11.78 12.06
CA ALA A 172 11.99 12.51 12.41
C ALA A 172 11.75 14.03 12.49
N GLY A 173 10.98 14.59 11.55
CA GLY A 173 10.57 16.00 11.58
C GLY A 173 9.75 16.35 12.82
N ALA A 174 8.87 15.45 13.27
CA ALA A 174 8.10 15.62 14.50
C ALA A 174 8.94 15.40 15.78
N ALA A 175 9.98 14.56 15.72
CA ALA A 175 10.83 14.23 16.86
C ALA A 175 11.90 15.30 17.16
N PHE A 176 12.37 16.02 16.13
CA PHE A 176 13.43 17.02 16.25
C PHE A 176 13.02 18.42 15.74
N PRO A 177 11.91 19.01 16.21
CA PRO A 177 11.36 20.26 15.66
C PRO A 177 12.21 21.52 15.93
N GLY A 178 13.21 21.43 16.81
CA GLY A 178 14.09 22.55 17.19
C GLY A 178 15.58 22.27 17.00
N ASP A 179 15.97 21.12 16.42
CA ASP A 179 17.37 20.75 16.23
C ASP A 179 17.63 20.33 14.77
N PRO A 180 17.97 21.30 13.90
CA PRO A 180 18.23 21.04 12.49
C PRO A 180 19.40 20.07 12.26
N THR A 181 20.37 20.00 13.17
CA THR A 181 21.56 19.17 13.03
C THR A 181 21.24 17.70 13.27
N LEU A 182 20.47 17.41 14.33
CA LEU A 182 19.94 16.07 14.60
C LEU A 182 18.94 15.65 13.52
N LEU A 183 18.09 16.57 13.06
CA LEU A 183 17.16 16.27 11.98
C LEU A 183 17.90 15.88 10.69
N ASN A 184 18.93 16.62 10.27
CA ASN A 184 19.71 16.27 9.08
C ASN A 184 20.40 14.90 9.23
N THR A 185 20.96 14.62 10.41
CA THR A 185 21.56 13.33 10.74
C THR A 185 20.54 12.18 10.69
N ALA A 186 19.33 12.41 11.21
CA ALA A 186 18.23 11.45 11.15
C ALA A 186 17.79 11.19 9.71
N LYS A 187 17.64 12.23 8.88
CA LYS A 187 17.31 12.11 7.46
C LYS A 187 18.36 11.25 6.74
N LEU A 188 19.65 11.54 6.91
CA LEU A 188 20.76 10.74 6.39
C LEU A 188 20.65 9.27 6.77
N ALA A 189 20.46 9.00 8.07
CA ALA A 189 20.36 7.66 8.59
C ALA A 189 19.15 6.89 8.02
N ILE A 190 17.98 7.55 7.90
CA ILE A 190 16.77 6.97 7.29
C ILE A 190 17.01 6.63 5.82
N PHE A 191 17.66 7.51 5.06
CA PHE A 191 18.02 7.25 3.67
C PHE A 191 18.95 6.04 3.55
N ALA A 192 20.05 6.02 4.31
CA ALA A 192 21.00 4.92 4.30
C ALA A 192 20.33 3.58 4.68
N ALA A 193 19.53 3.58 5.74
CA ALA A 193 18.79 2.41 6.19
C ALA A 193 17.77 1.92 5.16
N SER A 194 17.04 2.83 4.51
CA SER A 194 16.04 2.49 3.50
C SER A 194 16.68 1.90 2.24
N ILE A 195 17.83 2.42 1.81
CA ILE A 195 18.60 1.87 0.68
C ILE A 195 19.12 0.47 1.04
N LEU A 196 19.72 0.30 2.22
CA LEU A 196 20.19 -1.01 2.69
C LEU A 196 19.06 -2.03 2.77
N ALA A 197 17.94 -1.66 3.39
CA ALA A 197 16.74 -2.50 3.50
C ALA A 197 16.16 -2.85 2.13
N GLY A 198 16.08 -1.89 1.21
CA GLY A 198 15.60 -2.10 -0.14
C GLY A 198 16.51 -3.03 -0.95
N VAL A 199 17.81 -2.79 -0.98
CA VAL A 199 18.77 -3.62 -1.74
C VAL A 199 18.79 -5.04 -1.18
N ILE A 200 18.96 -5.19 0.13
CA ILE A 200 19.05 -6.52 0.76
C ILE A 200 17.71 -7.25 0.68
N GLY A 201 16.59 -6.56 0.96
CA GLY A 201 15.25 -7.12 0.83
C GLY A 201 14.96 -7.58 -0.59
N SER A 202 15.26 -6.77 -1.61
CA SER A 202 15.07 -7.14 -3.01
C SER A 202 15.93 -8.34 -3.42
N ILE A 203 17.20 -8.40 -2.99
CA ILE A 203 18.08 -9.55 -3.27
C ILE A 203 17.51 -10.82 -2.62
N LEU A 204 17.13 -10.76 -1.34
CA LEU A 204 16.58 -11.91 -0.61
C LEU A 204 15.27 -12.39 -1.22
N VAL A 205 14.38 -11.48 -1.61
CA VAL A 205 13.12 -11.83 -2.29
C VAL A 205 13.41 -12.47 -3.64
N TYR A 206 14.33 -11.91 -4.43
CA TYR A 206 14.69 -12.47 -5.73
C TYR A 206 15.28 -13.89 -5.62
N MET A 207 16.21 -14.10 -4.69
CA MET A 207 16.83 -15.41 -4.45
C MET A 207 15.84 -16.45 -3.92
N ASN A 208 14.85 -15.99 -3.15
CA ASN A 208 13.83 -16.84 -2.57
C ASN A 208 12.52 -16.75 -3.36
N SER A 209 12.44 -16.29 -4.61
CA SER A 209 11.13 -16.29 -5.28
C SER A 209 10.74 -17.73 -5.64
N PRO A 210 9.53 -18.22 -5.29
CA PRO A 210 9.08 -19.52 -5.74
C PRO A 210 9.03 -19.52 -7.28
N ALA A 211 9.32 -20.66 -7.89
CA ALA A 211 9.19 -20.81 -9.34
C ALA A 211 7.77 -20.39 -9.76
N PRO A 212 7.61 -19.62 -10.85
CA PRO A 212 6.30 -19.19 -11.30
C PRO A 212 5.41 -20.41 -11.45
N GLU A 213 4.31 -20.43 -10.69
CA GLU A 213 3.28 -21.43 -10.82
C GLU A 213 2.76 -21.31 -12.25
N THR A 214 3.17 -22.24 -13.12
CA THR A 214 2.60 -22.38 -14.46
C THR A 214 1.10 -22.55 -14.25
N ALA A 215 0.35 -21.50 -14.56
CA ALA A 215 -1.10 -21.48 -14.44
C ALA A 215 -1.67 -22.67 -15.22
N THR A 216 -2.00 -23.75 -14.52
CA THR A 216 -2.81 -24.84 -15.04
C THR A 216 -4.22 -24.29 -15.20
N HIS A 217 -4.47 -23.72 -16.38
CA HIS A 217 -5.82 -23.57 -16.89
C HIS A 217 -6.52 -24.93 -16.86
N GLY A 218 -7.69 -24.98 -16.25
CA GLY A 218 -8.68 -26.02 -16.49
C GLY A 218 -8.82 -27.05 -15.39
N LYS A 219 -9.74 -26.78 -14.46
CA LYS A 219 -10.90 -27.65 -14.20
C LYS A 219 -11.97 -26.82 -13.51
N VAL A 220 -12.85 -26.24 -14.34
CA VAL A 220 -14.20 -25.90 -13.91
C VAL A 220 -14.81 -27.22 -13.45
N ALA A 221 -15.06 -27.34 -12.14
CA ALA A 221 -15.83 -28.45 -11.61
C ALA A 221 -17.24 -28.34 -12.20
N THR A 222 -17.49 -29.14 -13.22
CA THR A 222 -18.82 -29.45 -13.71
C THR A 222 -19.62 -30.02 -12.55
N VAL A 223 -20.54 -29.21 -12.03
CA VAL A 223 -21.68 -29.70 -11.24
C VAL A 223 -22.51 -30.53 -12.20
N ALA A 224 -22.56 -31.84 -11.99
CA ALA A 224 -23.47 -32.74 -12.67
C ALA A 224 -23.92 -33.82 -11.67
N GLY A 225 -25.24 -33.93 -11.48
CA GLY A 225 -25.91 -35.03 -10.80
C GLY A 225 -26.51 -34.67 -9.45
#